data_AF-A0A2E8LBV1-F1
#
_entry.id   AF-A0A2E8LBV1-F1
#
_cell.length_a   1.000
_cell.length_b   1.000
_cell.length_c   1.000
_cell.angle_alpha   90.00
_cell.angle_beta   90.00
_cell.angle_gamma   90.00
#
_symmetry.space_group_name_H-M   'P 1'
#
loop_
_entity.id
_entity.type
_entity.pdbx_description
1 polymer ?
#
loop_
_entity_poly.entity_id
_entity_poly.type
_entity_poly.pdbx_seq_one_letter_code
_entity_poly.pdbx_strand_id
1 'polypeptide(L)'
;MHESDQPAREPDEFDTTPADGEVVVGTESAEPEPDPVARAAEAELDGLNDAFDTVDAALKALDSDDLDHAEALVASLGDPSAVTTDDAEPESSSEA
;
A
#
# COMPACT_ATOMS: atom_id res chain seq x y z
N MET A 1 37.43 -1.79 37.84
CA MET A 1 37.34 -1.19 36.49
C MET A 1 37.08 -2.34 35.52
N HIS A 2 36.14 -2.15 34.59
CA HIS A 2 35.64 -3.14 33.64
C HIS A 2 36.76 -3.73 32.77
N GLU A 3 36.59 -4.96 32.27
CA GLU A 3 36.51 -5.22 30.82
C GLU A 3 36.14 -6.70 30.57
N SER A 4 35.10 -6.88 29.75
CA SER A 4 34.54 -8.13 29.26
C SER A 4 35.29 -8.56 28.01
N ASP A 5 35.53 -9.86 27.82
CA ASP A 5 35.68 -10.41 26.47
C ASP A 5 35.40 -11.92 26.47
N GLN A 6 34.22 -12.29 25.97
CA GLN A 6 33.87 -13.66 25.61
C GLN A 6 34.19 -13.84 24.12
N PRO A 7 35.05 -14.78 23.70
CA PRO A 7 35.13 -15.12 22.29
C PRO A 7 33.99 -16.05 21.87
N ALA A 8 33.59 -15.79 20.62
CA ALA A 8 32.39 -16.22 19.94
C ALA A 8 32.25 -17.74 19.72
N ARG A 9 30.98 -18.11 19.61
CA ARG A 9 30.43 -19.39 19.16
C ARG A 9 30.63 -19.51 17.64
N GLU A 10 31.27 -20.56 17.15
CA GLU A 10 31.16 -20.98 15.75
C GLU A 10 30.38 -22.30 15.69
N PRO A 11 29.23 -22.36 14.99
CA PRO A 11 28.48 -23.60 14.80
C PRO A 11 28.98 -24.41 13.59
N ASP A 12 29.01 -25.72 13.80
CA ASP A 12 29.06 -26.84 12.85
C ASP A 12 28.83 -26.48 11.37
N GLU A 13 29.86 -26.75 10.55
CA GLU A 13 29.80 -26.78 9.10
C GLU A 13 28.90 -27.95 8.61
N PHE A 14 27.63 -27.66 8.35
CA PHE A 14 26.81 -28.53 7.52
C PHE A 14 27.28 -28.40 6.06
N ASP A 15 27.92 -29.45 5.54
CA ASP A 15 28.13 -29.65 4.10
C ASP A 15 26.76 -29.79 3.41
N THR A 16 26.30 -28.68 2.85
CA THR A 16 25.13 -28.62 1.98
C THR A 16 25.57 -28.21 0.59
N THR A 17 26.41 -29.01 -0.06
CA THR A 17 26.61 -28.87 -1.51
C THR A 17 25.36 -29.42 -2.21
N PRO A 18 24.47 -28.60 -2.79
CA PRO A 18 23.38 -29.14 -3.58
C PRO A 18 23.99 -29.76 -4.84
N ALA A 19 23.64 -31.02 -5.12
CA ALA A 19 23.94 -31.61 -6.42
C ALA A 19 23.19 -30.78 -7.46
N ASP A 20 23.93 -30.01 -8.26
CA ASP A 20 23.44 -29.15 -9.32
C ASP A 20 22.78 -30.01 -10.42
N GLY A 21 21.53 -30.38 -10.16
CA GLY A 21 20.60 -30.92 -11.14
C GLY A 21 20.00 -29.75 -11.90
N GLU A 22 20.64 -29.43 -13.01
CA GLU A 22 20.16 -28.55 -14.07
C GLU A 22 18.64 -28.70 -14.28
N VAL A 23 17.90 -27.70 -13.81
CA VAL A 23 16.57 -27.38 -14.31
C VAL A 23 16.60 -25.91 -14.65
N VAL A 24 17.15 -25.60 -15.83
CA VAL A 24 16.96 -24.30 -16.47
C VAL A 24 15.51 -24.26 -16.98
N VAL A 25 14.55 -24.13 -16.07
CA VAL A 25 13.22 -23.66 -16.45
C VAL A 25 13.43 -22.19 -16.78
N GLY A 26 13.56 -21.90 -18.07
CA GLY A 26 13.40 -20.56 -18.59
C GLY A 26 11.98 -20.11 -18.27
N THR A 27 11.77 -19.58 -17.07
CA THR A 27 10.69 -18.63 -16.85
C THR A 27 11.16 -17.37 -17.54
N GLU A 28 10.79 -17.22 -18.81
CA GLU A 28 10.49 -15.88 -19.31
C GLU A 28 9.64 -15.23 -18.22
N SER A 29 10.25 -14.32 -17.45
CA SER A 29 9.54 -13.52 -16.46
C SER A 29 8.59 -12.67 -17.26
N ALA A 30 7.42 -13.22 -17.57
CA ALA A 30 6.23 -12.44 -17.75
C ALA A 30 6.14 -11.62 -16.47
N GLU A 31 6.42 -10.32 -16.59
CA GLU A 31 6.20 -9.37 -15.52
C GLU A 31 4.80 -9.66 -14.98
N PRO A 32 4.64 -9.92 -13.67
CA PRO A 32 3.33 -10.27 -13.13
C PRO A 32 2.36 -9.16 -13.52
N GLU A 33 1.31 -9.52 -14.26
CA GLU A 33 0.25 -8.57 -14.59
C GLU A 33 -0.22 -7.94 -13.27
N PRO A 34 -0.28 -6.60 -13.19
CA PRO A 34 -0.52 -5.94 -11.92
C PRO A 34 -1.86 -6.42 -11.39
N ASP A 35 -1.83 -6.92 -10.16
CA ASP A 35 -2.99 -7.49 -9.49
C ASP A 35 -4.15 -6.48 -9.56
N PRO A 36 -5.35 -6.90 -10.00
CA PRO A 36 -6.47 -5.98 -10.19
C PRO A 36 -6.88 -5.30 -8.88
N VAL A 37 -6.66 -5.95 -7.73
CA VAL A 37 -6.88 -5.36 -6.40
C VAL A 37 -5.80 -4.32 -6.10
N ALA A 38 -4.54 -4.59 -6.46
CA ALA A 38 -3.47 -3.60 -6.33
C ALA A 38 -3.74 -2.36 -7.18
N ARG A 39 -4.20 -2.52 -8.44
CA ARG A 39 -4.59 -1.38 -9.28
C ARG A 39 -5.76 -0.58 -8.72
N ALA A 40 -6.76 -1.27 -8.17
CA ALA A 40 -7.88 -0.59 -7.52
C ALA A 40 -7.39 0.21 -6.30
N ALA A 41 -6.51 -0.37 -5.48
CA ALA A 41 -5.92 0.32 -4.34
C ALA A 41 -5.07 1.52 -4.76
N GLU A 42 -4.29 1.43 -5.84
CA GLU A 42 -3.52 2.57 -6.36
C GLU A 42 -4.42 3.72 -6.82
N ALA A 43 -5.53 3.41 -7.51
CA ALA A 43 -6.50 4.43 -7.93
C ALA A 43 -7.20 5.10 -6.73
N GLU A 44 -7.53 4.34 -5.68
CA GLU A 44 -8.08 4.88 -4.44
C GLU A 44 -7.06 5.78 -3.72
N LEU A 45 -5.79 5.39 -3.69
CA LEU A 45 -4.72 6.19 -3.10
C LEU A 45 -4.48 7.50 -3.87
N ASP A 46 -4.57 7.47 -5.19
CA ASP A 46 -4.48 8.66 -6.05
C ASP A 46 -5.65 9.62 -5.76
N GLY A 47 -6.88 9.10 -5.68
CA GLY A 47 -8.06 9.89 -5.30
C GLY A 47 -7.97 10.47 -3.88
N LEU A 48 -7.40 9.73 -2.93
CA LEU A 48 -7.12 10.23 -1.59
C LEU A 48 -6.05 11.32 -1.59
N ASN A 49 -5.02 11.21 -2.44
CA ASN A 49 -4.00 12.25 -2.57
C ASN A 49 -4.61 13.55 -3.08
N ASP A 50 -5.44 13.50 -4.13
CA ASP A 50 -6.15 14.67 -4.66
C ASP A 50 -7.04 15.34 -3.58
N ALA A 51 -7.68 14.53 -2.73
CA ALA A 51 -8.46 15.03 -1.61
C ALA A 51 -7.58 15.76 -0.58
N PHE A 52 -6.40 15.22 -0.23
CA PHE A 52 -5.46 15.89 0.67
C PHE A 52 -4.92 17.20 0.10
N ASP A 53 -4.60 17.25 -1.19
CA ASP A 53 -4.17 18.49 -1.86
C ASP A 53 -5.26 19.56 -1.83
N THR A 54 -6.53 19.16 -1.98
CA THR A 54 -7.68 20.06 -1.86
C THR A 54 -7.84 20.61 -0.44
N VAL A 55 -7.61 19.78 0.59
CA VAL A 55 -7.62 20.21 2.00
C VAL A 55 -6.49 21.21 2.28
N ASP A 56 -5.27 20.96 1.79
CA ASP A 56 -4.15 21.88 1.96
C ASP A 56 -4.45 23.26 1.33
N ALA A 57 -5.01 23.26 0.12
CA ALA A 57 -5.44 24.48 -0.55
C ALA A 57 -6.52 25.24 0.24
N ALA A 58 -7.48 24.53 0.85
CA ALA A 58 -8.52 25.14 1.68
C ALA A 58 -7.95 25.76 2.97
N LEU A 59 -7.01 25.08 3.64
CA LEU A 59 -6.32 25.61 4.81
C LEU A 59 -5.51 26.87 4.46
N LYS A 60 -4.82 26.87 3.31
CA LYS A 60 -4.07 28.03 2.83
C LYS A 60 -4.96 29.22 2.48
N ALA A 61 -6.15 28.96 1.94
CA ALA A 61 -7.15 30.00 1.70
C ALA A 61 -7.66 30.59 3.02
N LEU A 62 -7.87 29.76 4.05
CA LEU A 62 -8.23 30.22 5.39
C LEU A 62 -7.13 31.06 6.04
N ASP A 63 -5.86 30.67 5.90
CA ASP A 63 -4.70 31.47 6.33
C ASP A 63 -4.61 32.82 5.60
N SER A 64 -5.24 32.94 4.42
CA SER A 64 -5.29 34.15 3.62
C SER A 64 -6.58 34.96 3.83
N ASP A 65 -7.40 34.59 4.83
CA ASP A 65 -8.74 35.15 5.09
C ASP A 65 -9.74 35.01 3.92
N ASP A 66 -9.49 34.12 2.95
CA ASP A 66 -10.38 33.86 1.81
C ASP A 66 -11.35 32.70 2.12
N LEU A 67 -12.34 33.01 2.96
CA LEU A 67 -13.35 32.07 3.44
C LEU A 67 -14.24 31.52 2.31
N ASP A 68 -14.60 32.34 1.33
CA ASP A 68 -15.44 31.92 0.20
C ASP A 68 -14.73 30.85 -0.63
N HIS A 69 -13.42 31.03 -0.87
CA HIS A 69 -12.60 30.05 -1.58
C HIS A 69 -12.41 28.76 -0.77
N ALA A 70 -12.13 28.88 0.53
CA ALA A 70 -11.99 27.73 1.41
C ALA A 70 -13.28 26.88 1.46
N GLU A 71 -14.45 27.53 1.56
CA GLU A 71 -15.74 26.84 1.58
C GLU A 71 -16.03 26.10 0.26
N ALA A 72 -15.70 26.71 -0.88
CA ALA A 72 -15.85 26.08 -2.19
C ALA A 72 -14.98 24.83 -2.35
N LEU A 73 -13.74 24.87 -1.86
CA LEU A 73 -12.82 23.72 -1.89
C LEU A 73 -13.32 22.58 -0.99
N VAL A 74 -13.80 22.91 0.21
CA VAL A 74 -14.38 21.91 1.13
C VAL A 74 -15.65 21.29 0.54
N ALA A 75 -16.51 22.08 -0.11
CA ALA A 75 -17.69 21.56 -0.80
C ALA A 75 -17.32 20.63 -1.97
N SER A 76 -16.19 20.87 -2.64
CA SER A 76 -15.69 20.04 -3.74
C SER A 76 -15.22 18.65 -3.30
N LEU A 77 -14.85 18.46 -2.02
CA LEU A 77 -14.45 17.17 -1.47
C LEU A 77 -15.62 16.18 -1.35
N GLY A 78 -16.86 16.67 -1.46
CA GLY A 78 -18.06 15.83 -1.39
C GLY A 78 -18.35 15.31 0.02
N ASP A 79 -19.32 14.41 0.12
CA ASP A 79 -19.74 13.82 1.39
C ASP A 79 -18.88 12.58 1.69
N PRO A 80 -18.10 12.55 2.79
CA PRO A 80 -17.25 11.41 3.12
C PRO A 80 -18.05 10.13 3.41
N SER A 81 -19.36 10.21 3.66
CA SER A 81 -20.23 9.03 3.77
C SER A 81 -20.49 8.32 2.44
N ALA A 82 -20.08 8.90 1.30
CA ALA A 82 -20.18 8.25 -0.01
C ALA A 82 -19.01 7.31 -0.33
N VAL A 83 -17.95 7.26 0.50
CA VAL A 83 -16.92 6.22 0.42
C VAL A 83 -17.55 4.93 0.95
N THR A 84 -18.31 4.26 0.08
CA THR A 84 -18.74 2.89 0.32
C THR A 84 -17.48 2.04 0.31
N THR A 85 -17.02 1.63 1.50
CA THR A 85 -16.27 0.38 1.58
C THR A 85 -17.17 -0.67 0.95
N ASP A 86 -16.89 -1.03 -0.29
CA ASP A 86 -17.47 -2.20 -0.96
C ASP A 86 -16.94 -3.42 -0.18
N ASP A 87 -17.53 -3.63 1.00
CA ASP A 87 -17.47 -4.89 1.73
C ASP A 87 -18.25 -5.84 0.85
N ALA A 88 -17.52 -6.45 -0.10
CA ALA A 88 -18.04 -7.48 -0.97
C ALA A 88 -18.59 -8.59 -0.07
N GLU A 89 -19.90 -8.53 0.20
CA GLU A 89 -20.61 -9.65 0.81
C GLU A 89 -20.37 -10.84 -0.12
N PRO A 90 -19.72 -11.93 0.35
CA PRO A 90 -19.63 -13.12 -0.46
C PRO A 90 -21.05 -13.65 -0.58
N GLU A 91 -21.65 -13.50 -1.76
CA GLU A 91 -22.90 -14.16 -2.15
C GLU A 91 -22.74 -15.65 -1.81
N SER A 92 -23.26 -16.05 -0.65
CA SER A 92 -23.35 -17.45 -0.27
C SER A 92 -24.36 -18.06 -1.21
N SER A 93 -23.84 -18.64 -2.31
CA SER A 93 -24.59 -19.44 -3.26
C SER A 93 -25.22 -20.62 -2.52
N SER A 94 -26.43 -20.39 -2.01
CA SER A 94 -27.26 -21.40 -1.39
C SER A 94 -27.80 -22.30 -2.50
N GLU A 95 -27.08 -23.39 -2.77
CA GLU A 95 -27.52 -24.45 -3.67
C GLU A 95 -28.77 -25.14 -3.07
N ALA A 96 -29.81 -25.25 -3.89
CA ALA A 96 -31.14 -25.77 -3.54
C ALA A 96 -31.21 -27.30 -3.56
#